data_AF-A0A2K4YC14-F1
#
_entry.id   AF-A0A2K4YC14-F1
#
_cell.length_a   1.000
_cell.length_b   1.000
_cell.length_c   1.000
_cell.angle_alpha   90.00
_cell.angle_beta   90.00
_cell.angle_gamma   90.00
#
_symmetry.space_group_name_H-M   'P 1'
#
loop_
_entity.id
_entity.type
_entity.pdbx_description
1 polymer ?
#
loop_
_entity_poly.entity_id
_entity_poly.type
_entity_poly.pdbx_seq_one_letter_code
_entity_poly.pdbx_strand_id
1 'polypeptide(L)'
;MLFAVCVAGSVLAGAPAGISRGDTAEAYPFSCTRDSLTADFGSRDALPQSPVPTSDWYRTGAEGHYLNQGWGPAADALPPPSIPSGAGCDAGTWKRERILATAMRYIYAPDNALGLQYRHHHIPGWDPPASTHAGAAEENPDTDSPNEIAWSPGRGLDCSNFTAWVYNYGLGIKFNGDVHQQYDGKAGPMGTRIPKDGSFVPGDLIYLHPNGTESQASHVVIYIDDQHIIDSRVSAQNVIGVQIRNRQGWYRSAVLGAWRPIV
;
A
#
# COMPACT_ATOMS: atom_id res chain seq x y z
N MET A 1 42.64 -40.29 31.70
CA MET A 1 41.51 -39.47 31.22
C MET A 1 42.04 -38.05 30.99
N LEU A 2 42.41 -37.72 29.75
CA LEU A 2 42.82 -36.38 29.34
C LEU A 2 41.57 -35.63 28.86
N PHE A 3 41.25 -34.49 29.46
CA PHE A 3 40.23 -33.57 28.95
C PHE A 3 40.90 -32.57 28.01
N ALA A 4 40.54 -32.64 26.72
CA ALA A 4 40.89 -31.62 25.74
C ALA A 4 39.89 -30.46 25.86
N VAL A 5 40.39 -29.25 26.13
CA VAL A 5 39.61 -28.02 26.12
C VAL A 5 39.73 -27.40 24.73
N CYS A 6 38.65 -27.46 23.95
CA CYS A 6 38.52 -26.71 22.70
C CYS A 6 38.05 -25.29 23.01
N VAL A 7 38.90 -24.29 22.77
CA VAL A 7 38.52 -22.87 22.74
C VAL A 7 38.07 -22.55 21.32
N ALA A 8 36.76 -22.46 21.10
CA ALA A 8 36.20 -21.96 19.85
C ALA A 8 36.03 -20.44 19.96
N GLY A 9 36.80 -19.68 19.16
CA GLY A 9 36.68 -18.24 19.05
C GLY A 9 35.35 -17.86 18.39
N SER A 10 34.60 -16.98 19.04
CA SER A 10 33.37 -16.41 18.51
C SER A 10 33.71 -15.30 17.51
N VAL A 11 33.46 -15.56 16.22
CA VAL A 11 33.49 -14.54 15.18
C VAL A 11 32.19 -13.74 15.26
N LEU A 12 32.30 -12.44 15.56
CA LEU A 12 31.18 -11.50 15.47
C LEU A 12 30.83 -11.31 13.99
N ALA A 13 29.81 -12.02 13.52
CA ALA A 13 29.20 -11.76 12.22
C ALA A 13 28.34 -10.49 12.31
N GLY A 14 28.65 -9.51 11.46
CA GLY A 14 27.87 -8.28 11.31
C GLY A 14 26.42 -8.58 10.91
N ALA A 15 25.49 -7.81 11.48
CA ALA A 15 24.07 -7.93 11.18
C ALA A 15 23.79 -7.55 9.71
N PRO A 16 23.02 -8.36 8.95
CA PRO A 16 22.56 -7.95 7.63
C PRO A 16 21.41 -6.95 7.74
N ALA A 17 21.33 -6.06 6.77
CA ALA A 17 20.34 -4.99 6.67
C ALA A 17 18.90 -5.54 6.54
N GLY A 18 18.01 -4.98 7.37
CA GLY A 18 16.55 -4.80 7.16
C GLY A 18 15.73 -6.00 6.64
N ILE A 19 15.16 -6.78 7.56
CA ILE A 19 14.19 -7.84 7.27
C ILE A 19 12.78 -7.22 7.22
N SER A 20 12.02 -7.43 6.13
CA SER A 20 10.57 -7.22 6.08
C SER A 20 9.93 -8.54 5.64
N ARG A 21 9.14 -9.17 6.52
CA ARG A 21 8.53 -10.49 6.29
C ARG A 21 7.05 -10.35 5.95
N GLY A 22 6.71 -10.58 4.69
CA GLY A 22 5.46 -11.23 4.30
C GLY A 22 5.83 -12.58 3.67
N ASP A 23 5.53 -13.68 4.35
CA ASP A 23 5.61 -15.12 4.01
C ASP A 23 6.68 -15.74 3.07
N THR A 24 7.55 -15.00 2.37
CA THR A 24 8.63 -15.57 1.55
C THR A 24 10.03 -15.37 2.14
N ALA A 25 10.21 -14.52 3.15
CA ALA A 25 11.53 -14.15 3.69
C ALA A 25 12.56 -13.66 2.65
N GLU A 26 12.17 -13.55 1.37
CA GLU A 26 13.00 -13.06 0.28
C GLU A 26 12.80 -11.55 0.18
N ALA A 27 13.88 -10.82 0.44
CA ALA A 27 13.93 -9.40 0.16
C ALA A 27 13.85 -9.19 -1.35
N TYR A 28 12.99 -8.27 -1.80
CA TYR A 28 12.96 -7.86 -3.20
C TYR A 28 14.36 -7.35 -3.60
N PRO A 29 14.96 -7.87 -4.70
CA PRO A 29 16.32 -7.53 -5.10
C PRO A 29 16.34 -6.16 -5.78
N PHE A 30 16.30 -5.09 -4.99
CA PHE A 30 16.43 -3.73 -5.48
C PHE A 30 17.73 -3.57 -6.28
N SER A 31 17.62 -3.02 -7.48
CA SER A 31 18.74 -2.64 -8.34
C SER A 31 19.34 -1.31 -7.89
N CYS A 32 18.49 -0.42 -7.37
CA CYS A 32 18.90 0.87 -6.84
C CYS A 32 19.49 0.72 -5.43
N THR A 33 20.32 1.68 -5.02
CA THR A 33 20.83 1.73 -3.64
C THR A 33 19.68 1.95 -2.68
N ARG A 34 19.60 1.15 -1.61
CA ARG A 34 18.49 1.20 -0.66
C ARG A 34 18.28 2.59 -0.06
N ASP A 35 19.38 3.24 0.30
CA ASP A 35 19.35 4.61 0.84
C ASP A 35 18.71 5.60 -0.13
N SER A 36 18.97 5.48 -1.44
CA SER A 36 18.36 6.39 -2.43
C SER A 36 16.84 6.26 -2.52
N LEU A 37 16.27 5.10 -2.17
CA LEU A 37 14.83 4.87 -2.23
C LEU A 37 14.12 5.44 -1.01
N THR A 38 14.80 5.55 0.14
CA THR A 38 14.17 5.86 1.44
C THR A 38 14.75 7.07 2.18
N ALA A 39 15.80 7.72 1.67
CA ALA A 39 16.53 8.78 2.37
C ALA A 39 15.66 9.96 2.84
N ASP A 40 14.60 10.29 2.11
CA ASP A 40 13.70 11.40 2.42
C ASP A 40 12.43 10.97 3.19
N PHE A 41 12.27 9.69 3.53
CA PHE A 41 11.05 9.22 4.22
C PHE A 41 10.81 9.98 5.54
N GLY A 42 11.87 10.23 6.32
CA GLY A 42 11.74 10.96 7.57
C GLY A 42 11.26 12.42 7.38
N SER A 43 11.69 13.11 6.31
CA SER A 43 11.19 14.46 6.03
C SER A 43 9.79 14.45 5.44
N ARG A 44 9.43 13.41 4.67
CA ARG A 44 8.07 13.22 4.15
C ARG A 44 7.06 12.87 5.24
N ASP A 45 7.46 12.12 6.26
CA ASP A 45 6.61 11.82 7.42
C ASP A 45 6.23 13.08 8.21
N ALA A 46 7.05 14.14 8.12
CA ALA A 46 6.77 15.43 8.75
C ALA A 46 5.83 16.33 7.93
N LEU A 47 5.48 15.94 6.69
CA LEU A 47 4.51 16.67 5.88
C LEU A 47 3.07 16.38 6.34
N PRO A 48 2.15 17.36 6.27
CA PRO A 48 0.74 17.10 6.52
C PRO A 48 0.20 16.02 5.57
N GLN A 49 -0.48 15.02 6.12
CA GLN A 49 -1.15 14.00 5.30
C GLN A 49 -2.46 14.49 4.70
N SER A 50 -3.04 15.55 5.28
CA SER A 50 -4.32 16.14 4.88
C SER A 50 -4.26 17.65 5.06
N PRO A 51 -4.98 18.43 4.21
CA PRO A 51 -5.18 19.85 4.45
C PRO A 51 -6.07 20.13 5.67
N VAL A 52 -6.80 19.13 6.19
CA VAL A 52 -7.61 19.26 7.39
C VAL A 52 -6.69 19.17 8.63
N PRO A 53 -6.74 20.14 9.57
CA PRO A 53 -5.99 20.06 10.82
C PRO A 53 -6.33 18.79 11.61
N THR A 54 -5.35 18.18 12.28
CA THR A 54 -5.55 16.95 13.06
C THR A 54 -6.61 17.09 14.15
N SER A 55 -6.80 18.29 14.70
CA SER A 55 -7.85 18.61 15.67
C SER A 55 -9.27 18.45 15.11
N ASP A 56 -9.44 18.50 13.79
CA ASP A 56 -10.73 18.39 13.12
C ASP A 56 -11.02 16.97 12.58
N TRP A 57 -10.04 16.05 12.60
CA TRP A 57 -10.16 14.72 11.97
C TRP A 57 -11.26 13.85 12.58
N TYR A 58 -11.57 14.06 13.86
CA TYR A 58 -12.49 13.23 14.64
C TYR A 58 -13.78 13.95 15.01
N ARG A 59 -14.06 15.09 14.38
CA ARG A 59 -15.30 15.82 14.62
C ARG A 59 -16.50 15.00 14.19
N THR A 60 -17.53 15.02 15.03
CA THR A 60 -18.80 14.37 14.79
C THR A 60 -19.95 15.38 14.69
N GLY A 61 -21.00 15.03 13.96
CA GLY A 61 -22.26 15.78 13.89
C GLY A 61 -23.15 15.53 15.11
N ALA A 62 -24.33 16.15 15.11
CA ALA A 62 -25.31 16.03 16.21
C ALA A 62 -25.76 14.58 16.46
N GLU A 63 -25.73 13.73 15.43
CA GLU A 63 -26.09 12.31 15.47
C GLU A 63 -24.92 11.41 15.88
N GLY A 64 -23.75 11.99 16.19
CA GLY A 64 -22.55 11.24 16.58
C GLY A 64 -21.75 10.67 15.41
N HIS A 65 -22.16 10.92 14.16
CA HIS A 65 -21.45 10.47 12.96
C HIS A 65 -20.25 11.35 12.64
N TYR A 66 -19.14 10.75 12.21
CA TYR A 66 -17.97 11.51 11.76
C TYR A 66 -18.32 12.39 10.57
N LEU A 67 -17.87 13.65 10.58
CA LEU A 67 -18.12 14.59 9.48
C LEU A 67 -17.45 14.17 8.15
N ASN A 68 -16.45 13.30 8.23
CA ASN A 68 -15.78 12.68 7.09
C ASN A 68 -16.40 11.32 6.67
N GLN A 69 -17.63 11.05 7.12
CA GLN A 69 -18.36 9.82 6.83
C GLN A 69 -17.66 8.53 7.28
N GLY A 70 -16.73 8.63 8.22
CA GLY A 70 -15.99 7.48 8.71
C GLY A 70 -14.89 6.99 7.76
N TRP A 71 -14.49 7.79 6.76
CA TRP A 71 -13.35 7.52 5.87
C TRP A 71 -12.06 8.24 6.29
N GLY A 72 -12.13 9.12 7.29
CA GLY A 72 -11.02 10.01 7.60
C GLY A 72 -10.91 11.18 6.62
N PRO A 73 -10.00 12.12 6.86
CA PRO A 73 -9.86 13.29 6.00
C PRO A 73 -9.16 12.93 4.68
N ALA A 74 -9.48 13.66 3.61
CA ALA A 74 -8.85 13.44 2.30
C ALA A 74 -7.34 13.70 2.35
N ALA A 75 -6.58 12.93 1.55
CA ALA A 75 -5.14 13.08 1.45
C ALA A 75 -4.74 14.41 0.78
N ASP A 76 -3.68 15.04 1.29
CA ASP A 76 -3.03 16.21 0.68
C ASP A 76 -2.17 15.80 -0.54
N ALA A 77 -1.81 16.76 -1.40
CA ALA A 77 -0.83 16.54 -2.47
C ALA A 77 0.60 16.68 -1.94
N LEU A 78 1.35 15.59 -1.91
CA LEU A 78 2.74 15.63 -1.46
C LEU A 78 3.67 16.04 -2.61
N PRO A 79 4.73 16.81 -2.35
CA PRO A 79 5.65 17.26 -3.38
C PRO A 79 6.40 16.06 -3.99
N PRO A 80 6.69 16.07 -5.31
CA PRO A 80 7.49 15.03 -5.93
C PRO A 80 8.92 15.06 -5.37
N PRO A 81 9.54 13.90 -5.08
CA PRO A 81 10.92 13.84 -4.63
C PRO A 81 11.90 14.13 -5.78
N SER A 82 13.10 14.56 -5.43
CA SER A 82 14.22 14.58 -6.38
C SER A 82 14.84 13.19 -6.48
N ILE A 83 15.17 12.74 -7.70
CA ILE A 83 15.91 11.49 -7.90
C ILE A 83 17.38 11.74 -7.52
N PRO A 84 17.95 10.99 -6.57
CA PRO A 84 19.35 11.16 -6.18
C PRO A 84 20.31 10.81 -7.33
N SER A 85 21.36 11.63 -7.53
CA SER A 85 22.40 11.35 -8.55
C SER A 85 23.18 10.06 -8.30
N GLY A 86 23.21 9.58 -7.05
CA GLY A 86 23.84 8.32 -6.62
C GLY A 86 22.87 7.14 -6.46
N ALA A 87 21.74 7.14 -7.18
CA ALA A 87 20.72 6.09 -7.07
C ALA A 87 21.22 4.68 -7.44
N GLY A 88 22.30 4.56 -8.21
CA GLY A 88 22.86 3.27 -8.64
C GLY A 88 22.05 2.57 -9.74
N CYS A 89 21.01 3.22 -10.27
CA CYS A 89 20.11 2.71 -11.30
C CYS A 89 19.59 3.89 -12.16
N ASP A 90 18.90 3.60 -13.28
CA ASP A 90 18.25 4.64 -14.08
C ASP A 90 17.01 5.23 -13.40
N ALA A 91 16.59 6.42 -13.85
CA ALA A 91 15.46 7.15 -13.27
C ALA A 91 14.12 6.37 -13.31
N GLY A 92 13.87 5.58 -14.36
CA GLY A 92 12.66 4.78 -14.48
C GLY A 92 12.66 3.63 -13.48
N THR A 93 13.79 2.93 -13.34
CA THR A 93 13.98 1.88 -12.33
C THR A 93 13.86 2.45 -10.92
N TRP A 94 14.47 3.61 -10.65
CA TRP A 94 14.35 4.27 -9.35
C TRP A 94 12.91 4.58 -8.97
N LYS A 95 12.11 5.14 -9.89
CA LYS A 95 10.68 5.45 -9.63
C LYS A 95 9.89 4.18 -9.29
N ARG A 96 10.08 3.09 -10.07
CA ARG A 96 9.40 1.80 -9.84
C ARG A 96 9.79 1.20 -8.49
N GLU A 97 11.08 1.11 -8.23
CA GLU A 97 11.61 0.53 -6.98
C GLU A 97 11.26 1.37 -5.76
N ARG A 98 11.13 2.69 -5.91
CA ARG A 98 10.68 3.57 -4.82
C ARG A 98 9.22 3.36 -4.47
N ILE A 99 8.35 3.13 -5.46
CA ILE A 99 6.96 2.75 -5.21
C ILE A 99 6.89 1.44 -4.43
N LEU A 100 7.69 0.43 -4.82
CA LEU A 100 7.75 -0.82 -4.07
C LEU A 100 8.30 -0.63 -2.65
N ALA A 101 9.38 0.14 -2.48
CA ALA A 101 9.94 0.45 -1.17
C ALA A 101 8.93 1.19 -0.27
N THR A 102 8.13 2.09 -0.86
CA THR A 102 7.05 2.80 -0.16
C THR A 102 5.92 1.86 0.23
N ALA A 103 5.47 0.98 -0.67
CA ALA A 103 4.44 0.00 -0.39
C ALA A 103 4.87 -0.97 0.74
N MET A 104 6.10 -1.48 0.67
CA MET A 104 6.67 -2.40 1.66
C MET A 104 6.83 -1.78 3.05
N ARG A 105 6.94 -0.43 3.14
CA ARG A 105 6.95 0.29 4.43
C ARG A 105 5.71 0.02 5.27
N TYR A 106 4.58 -0.27 4.63
CA TYR A 106 3.28 -0.43 5.28
C TYR A 106 2.86 -1.90 5.48
N ILE A 107 3.73 -2.88 5.20
CA ILE A 107 3.44 -4.30 5.41
C ILE A 107 2.97 -4.53 6.84
N TYR A 108 1.80 -5.16 6.99
CA TYR A 108 1.19 -5.41 8.29
C TYR A 108 1.87 -6.59 8.99
N ALA A 109 2.81 -6.28 9.88
CA ALA A 109 3.54 -7.27 10.66
C ALA A 109 3.65 -6.80 12.12
N PRO A 110 3.73 -7.71 13.12
CA PRO A 110 3.80 -7.34 14.54
C PRO A 110 4.95 -6.41 14.91
N ASP A 111 6.06 -6.46 14.17
CA ASP A 111 7.27 -5.67 14.36
C ASP A 111 7.32 -4.41 13.48
N ASN A 112 6.31 -4.17 12.64
CA ASN A 112 6.22 -2.96 11.82
C ASN A 112 5.22 -1.96 12.43
N ALA A 113 5.74 -0.92 13.09
CA ALA A 113 4.93 0.17 13.66
C ALA A 113 4.12 0.98 12.61
N LEU A 114 4.47 0.85 11.32
CA LEU A 114 3.76 1.48 10.22
C LEU A 114 2.83 0.51 9.49
N GLY A 115 2.76 -0.75 9.92
CA GLY A 115 1.90 -1.76 9.31
C GLY A 115 0.43 -1.31 9.26
N LEU A 116 -0.23 -1.51 8.11
CA LEU A 116 -1.61 -1.08 7.91
C LEU A 116 -2.56 -2.26 7.73
N GLN A 117 -3.63 -2.28 8.52
CA GLN A 117 -4.80 -3.15 8.28
C GLN A 117 -5.59 -2.68 7.05
N TYR A 118 -6.48 -3.55 6.57
CA TYR A 118 -7.51 -3.13 5.64
C TYR A 118 -8.59 -2.33 6.37
N ARG A 119 -8.79 -1.08 5.95
CA ARG A 119 -9.80 -0.16 6.46
C ARG A 119 -10.26 0.81 5.38
N HIS A 120 -11.52 1.19 5.34
CA HIS A 120 -12.08 2.18 4.38
C HIS A 120 -11.64 3.60 4.73
N HIS A 121 -10.33 3.87 4.67
CA HIS A 121 -9.72 5.11 5.15
C HIS A 121 -8.94 5.79 4.03
N HIS A 122 -8.92 7.13 4.00
CA HIS A 122 -8.22 7.92 2.99
C HIS A 122 -6.72 8.11 3.26
N ILE A 123 -6.31 8.15 4.53
CA ILE A 123 -4.93 8.40 4.94
C ILE A 123 -4.49 7.46 6.08
N PRO A 124 -3.21 7.05 6.15
CA PRO A 124 -2.74 6.10 7.15
C PRO A 124 -2.60 6.70 8.55
N GLY A 125 -2.58 8.04 8.67
CA GLY A 125 -2.52 8.72 9.96
C GLY A 125 -3.86 8.76 10.69
N TRP A 126 -4.97 8.52 9.99
CA TRP A 126 -6.28 8.52 10.62
C TRP A 126 -6.48 7.23 11.43
N ASP A 127 -6.62 7.41 12.75
CA ASP A 127 -6.65 6.36 13.76
C ASP A 127 -7.89 6.54 14.66
N PRO A 128 -9.09 6.17 14.21
CA PRO A 128 -10.30 6.32 15.00
C PRO A 128 -10.29 5.34 16.19
N PRO A 129 -10.64 5.81 17.42
CA PRO A 129 -10.58 4.98 18.63
C PRO A 129 -11.74 3.98 18.74
N ALA A 130 -12.78 4.14 17.91
CA ALA A 130 -13.95 3.30 17.85
C ALA A 130 -14.28 2.98 16.39
N SER A 131 -15.16 1.99 16.17
CA SER A 131 -15.66 1.70 14.83
C SER A 131 -16.29 2.94 14.22
N THR A 132 -16.05 3.12 12.93
CA THR A 132 -16.55 4.26 12.15
C THR A 132 -17.83 3.91 11.41
N HIS A 133 -18.32 2.67 11.58
CA HIS A 133 -19.60 2.22 11.09
C HIS A 133 -20.73 2.87 11.89
N ALA A 134 -21.30 3.92 11.31
CA ALA A 134 -22.37 4.73 11.86
C ALA A 134 -23.77 4.06 11.78
N GLY A 135 -23.90 2.77 12.15
CA GLY A 135 -25.20 2.08 12.19
C GLY A 135 -25.95 2.08 10.84
N ALA A 136 -25.27 1.67 9.76
CA ALA A 136 -25.71 1.81 8.37
C ALA A 136 -27.21 1.58 8.09
N ALA A 137 -27.85 2.58 7.49
CA ALA A 137 -28.96 2.34 6.56
C ALA A 137 -28.40 1.72 5.26
N GLU A 138 -29.22 0.92 4.57
CA GLU A 138 -28.97 -0.01 3.43
C GLU A 138 -27.99 0.40 2.31
N GLU A 139 -27.48 1.62 2.26
CA GLU A 139 -26.50 2.07 1.27
C GLU A 139 -25.07 1.99 1.82
N ASN A 140 -24.59 0.76 2.05
CA ASN A 140 -23.16 0.51 1.96
C ASN A 140 -22.79 0.61 0.46
N PRO A 141 -22.04 1.63 0.00
CA PRO A 141 -21.72 1.78 -1.41
C PRO A 141 -20.84 0.64 -1.95
N ASP A 142 -20.32 -0.22 -1.06
CA ASP A 142 -19.70 -1.49 -1.39
C ASP A 142 -20.62 -2.64 -0.94
N THR A 143 -21.59 -3.00 -1.78
CA THR A 143 -22.48 -4.15 -1.55
C THR A 143 -21.74 -5.49 -1.42
N ASP A 144 -20.45 -5.52 -1.76
CA ASP A 144 -19.61 -6.72 -1.74
C ASP A 144 -18.84 -6.92 -0.42
N SER A 145 -18.89 -5.95 0.52
CA SER A 145 -18.21 -6.06 1.82
C SER A 145 -18.98 -5.41 2.98
N PRO A 146 -20.01 -6.08 3.53
CA PRO A 146 -20.68 -5.67 4.77
C PRO A 146 -19.82 -5.92 6.03
N ASN A 147 -18.52 -6.16 5.89
CA ASN A 147 -17.68 -6.65 6.98
C ASN A 147 -17.34 -5.56 8.00
N GLU A 148 -17.64 -5.85 9.27
CA GLU A 148 -17.28 -5.03 10.45
C GLU A 148 -15.78 -4.66 10.49
N ILE A 149 -14.91 -5.48 9.87
CA ILE A 149 -13.46 -5.25 9.82
C ILE A 149 -13.12 -3.99 9.03
N ALA A 150 -13.78 -3.71 7.90
CA ALA A 150 -13.44 -2.55 7.06
C ALA A 150 -13.67 -1.21 7.78
N TRP A 151 -14.56 -1.21 8.75
CA TRP A 151 -14.98 -0.05 9.55
C TRP A 151 -14.55 -0.14 11.03
N SER A 152 -13.71 -1.12 11.37
CA SER A 152 -13.23 -1.31 12.73
C SER A 152 -12.30 -0.16 13.14
N PRO A 153 -12.12 0.08 14.45
CA PRO A 153 -11.15 1.07 14.93
C PRO A 153 -9.73 0.80 14.39
N GLY A 154 -8.87 1.80 14.56
CA GLY A 154 -7.46 1.68 14.24
C GLY A 154 -7.07 2.20 12.85
N ARG A 155 -5.77 2.35 12.62
CA ARG A 155 -5.20 2.73 11.31
C ARG A 155 -5.38 1.64 10.26
N GLY A 156 -5.55 2.06 9.01
CA GLY A 156 -5.55 1.17 7.86
C GLY A 156 -5.83 1.92 6.56
N LEU A 157 -5.80 1.20 5.44
CA LEU A 157 -6.20 1.68 4.12
C LEU A 157 -6.81 0.51 3.34
N ASP A 158 -7.76 0.78 2.46
CA ASP A 158 -8.30 -0.23 1.54
C ASP A 158 -7.37 -0.37 0.33
N CYS A 159 -7.74 -1.20 -0.64
CA CYS A 159 -6.85 -1.49 -1.76
C CYS A 159 -6.50 -0.23 -2.57
N SER A 160 -7.48 0.63 -2.87
CA SER A 160 -7.32 1.78 -3.77
C SER A 160 -6.85 3.05 -3.06
N ASN A 161 -7.22 3.28 -1.80
CA ASN A 161 -6.60 4.33 -0.99
C ASN A 161 -5.15 3.97 -0.63
N PHE A 162 -4.82 2.68 -0.43
CA PHE A 162 -3.43 2.23 -0.27
C PHE A 162 -2.58 2.56 -1.49
N THR A 163 -3.02 2.21 -2.70
CA THR A 163 -2.26 2.51 -3.93
C THR A 163 -2.16 4.01 -4.17
N ALA A 164 -3.24 4.78 -3.96
CA ALA A 164 -3.23 6.23 -4.05
C ALA A 164 -2.23 6.87 -3.06
N TRP A 165 -2.22 6.40 -1.82
CA TRP A 165 -1.28 6.86 -0.81
C TRP A 165 0.17 6.52 -1.17
N VAL A 166 0.45 5.29 -1.60
CA VAL A 166 1.80 4.86 -1.99
C VAL A 166 2.37 5.71 -3.12
N TYR A 167 1.55 6.04 -4.13
CA TYR A 167 1.99 6.87 -5.25
C TYR A 167 2.19 8.33 -4.90
N ASN A 168 1.31 8.88 -4.07
CA ASN A 168 1.41 10.25 -3.58
C ASN A 168 2.61 10.40 -2.62
N TYR A 169 2.74 9.53 -1.62
CA TYR A 169 3.88 9.51 -0.71
C TYR A 169 5.17 9.19 -1.46
N GLY A 170 5.18 8.19 -2.33
CA GLY A 170 6.40 7.77 -3.03
C GLY A 170 6.89 8.83 -4.01
N LEU A 171 6.02 9.32 -4.91
CA LEU A 171 6.44 10.12 -6.06
C LEU A 171 5.72 11.47 -6.20
N GLY A 172 4.84 11.83 -5.28
CA GLY A 172 3.98 13.02 -5.42
C GLY A 172 2.92 12.87 -6.52
N ILE A 173 2.63 11.63 -6.95
CA ILE A 173 1.61 11.33 -7.96
C ILE A 173 0.28 11.14 -7.22
N LYS A 174 -0.56 12.17 -7.19
CA LYS A 174 -1.85 12.14 -6.50
C LYS A 174 -3.01 11.79 -7.43
N PHE A 175 -3.71 10.72 -7.10
CA PHE A 175 -5.00 10.34 -7.69
C PHE A 175 -5.98 9.95 -6.58
N ASN A 176 -7.28 9.92 -6.91
CA ASN A 176 -8.36 9.53 -6.00
C ASN A 176 -8.27 8.05 -5.61
N GLY A 177 -8.70 7.71 -4.39
CA GLY A 177 -8.77 6.35 -3.85
C GLY A 177 -10.02 5.56 -4.26
N ASP A 178 -10.83 6.06 -5.19
CA ASP A 178 -11.97 5.32 -5.76
C ASP A 178 -11.48 4.31 -6.81
N VAL A 179 -11.66 3.02 -6.54
CA VAL A 179 -11.15 1.94 -7.41
C VAL A 179 -11.79 1.94 -8.80
N HIS A 180 -13.05 2.35 -8.92
CA HIS A 180 -13.74 2.43 -10.21
C HIS A 180 -13.17 3.58 -11.04
N GLN A 181 -12.98 4.76 -10.43
CA GLN A 181 -12.35 5.89 -11.09
C GLN A 181 -10.88 5.61 -11.46
N GLN A 182 -10.15 4.86 -10.62
CA GLN A 182 -8.79 4.43 -10.94
C GLN A 182 -8.78 3.52 -12.18
N TYR A 183 -9.64 2.51 -12.23
CA TYR A 183 -9.77 1.61 -13.39
C TYR A 183 -10.20 2.35 -14.66
N ASP A 184 -11.17 3.26 -14.56
CA ASP A 184 -11.65 4.10 -15.65
C ASP A 184 -10.62 5.11 -16.17
N GLY A 185 -9.50 5.31 -15.46
CA GLY A 185 -8.51 6.34 -15.80
C GLY A 185 -8.92 7.77 -15.41
N LYS A 186 -9.92 7.92 -14.54
CA LYS A 186 -10.53 9.21 -14.15
C LYS A 186 -10.08 9.72 -12.78
N ALA A 187 -9.40 8.89 -11.98
CA ALA A 187 -8.96 9.26 -10.63
C ALA A 187 -7.86 10.34 -10.59
N GLY A 188 -7.22 10.65 -11.72
CA GLY A 188 -6.12 11.60 -11.80
C GLY A 188 -5.09 11.18 -12.86
N PRO A 189 -3.79 11.49 -12.67
CA PRO A 189 -2.73 11.13 -13.60
C PRO A 189 -2.43 9.61 -13.51
N MET A 190 -3.28 8.79 -14.12
CA MET A 190 -3.13 7.33 -14.13
C MET A 190 -2.03 6.83 -15.09
N GLY A 191 -1.50 7.72 -15.93
CA GLY A 191 -0.42 7.43 -16.86
C GLY A 191 -0.89 6.57 -18.04
N THR A 192 -0.21 5.45 -18.29
CA THR A 192 -0.42 4.61 -19.48
C THR A 192 -1.28 3.39 -19.16
N ARG A 193 -2.32 3.13 -19.96
CA ARG A 193 -3.13 1.92 -19.84
C ARG A 193 -2.39 0.70 -20.39
N ILE A 194 -2.38 -0.39 -19.64
CA ILE A 194 -1.78 -1.67 -20.02
C ILE A 194 -2.89 -2.71 -20.16
N PRO A 195 -2.96 -3.46 -21.27
CA PRO A 195 -3.99 -4.49 -21.47
C PRO A 195 -3.81 -5.66 -20.48
N LYS A 196 -4.84 -6.49 -20.34
CA LYS A 196 -4.89 -7.64 -19.42
C LYS A 196 -3.72 -8.63 -19.59
N ASP A 197 -3.31 -8.85 -20.83
CA ASP A 197 -2.22 -9.71 -21.27
C ASP A 197 -0.91 -8.93 -21.50
N GLY A 198 -0.87 -7.65 -21.12
CA GLY A 198 0.27 -6.78 -21.33
C GLY A 198 1.46 -7.14 -20.45
N SER A 199 2.63 -6.68 -20.87
CA SER A 199 3.87 -6.81 -20.10
C SER A 199 3.87 -5.84 -18.91
N PHE A 200 3.33 -6.33 -17.79
CA PHE A 200 3.39 -5.62 -16.52
C PHE A 200 4.85 -5.46 -16.06
N VAL A 201 5.13 -4.33 -15.42
CA VAL A 201 6.43 -4.02 -14.82
C VAL A 201 6.24 -3.59 -13.38
N PRO A 202 7.29 -3.69 -12.52
CA PRO A 202 7.19 -3.31 -11.12
C PRO A 202 6.55 -1.93 -10.92
N GLY A 203 5.57 -1.84 -10.03
CA GLY A 203 4.81 -0.62 -9.76
C GLY A 203 3.48 -0.53 -10.50
N ASP A 204 3.27 -1.21 -11.62
CA ASP A 204 1.99 -1.17 -12.34
C ASP A 204 0.81 -1.51 -11.40
N LEU A 205 -0.29 -0.76 -11.52
CA LEU A 205 -1.52 -0.99 -10.76
C LEU A 205 -2.42 -1.92 -11.56
N ILE A 206 -2.56 -3.19 -11.16
CA ILE A 206 -3.45 -4.14 -11.85
C ILE A 206 -4.79 -4.21 -11.12
N TYR A 207 -5.86 -4.14 -11.92
CA TYR A 207 -7.23 -4.12 -11.45
C TYR A 207 -7.88 -5.48 -11.63
N LEU A 208 -8.64 -5.89 -10.62
CA LEU A 208 -9.22 -7.22 -10.49
C LEU A 208 -10.72 -7.13 -10.23
N HIS A 209 -11.46 -8.17 -10.62
CA HIS A 209 -12.89 -8.30 -10.28
C HIS A 209 -13.27 -9.77 -9.97
N PRO A 210 -14.09 -10.05 -8.93
CA PRO A 210 -14.46 -11.39 -8.46
C PRO A 210 -14.96 -12.33 -9.56
N ASN A 211 -15.71 -11.81 -10.53
CA ASN A 211 -16.37 -12.63 -11.57
C ASN A 211 -15.90 -12.35 -13.01
N GLY A 212 -14.78 -11.64 -13.21
CA GLY A 212 -14.22 -11.39 -14.53
C GLY A 212 -15.11 -10.58 -15.50
N THR A 213 -16.27 -10.07 -15.05
CA THR A 213 -17.08 -9.09 -15.79
C THR A 213 -16.23 -7.86 -16.08
N GLU A 214 -16.07 -7.55 -17.36
CA GLU A 214 -15.03 -6.65 -17.85
C GLU A 214 -15.25 -5.16 -17.52
N SER A 215 -16.42 -4.81 -16.99
CA SER A 215 -16.87 -3.43 -16.90
C SER A 215 -16.55 -2.71 -15.59
N GLN A 216 -16.20 -3.41 -14.50
CA GLN A 216 -15.98 -2.77 -13.21
C GLN A 216 -14.88 -3.48 -12.41
N ALA A 217 -13.90 -2.73 -11.92
CA ALA A 217 -12.91 -3.24 -10.97
C ALA A 217 -13.46 -3.20 -9.54
N SER A 218 -13.13 -4.20 -8.72
CA SER A 218 -13.47 -4.24 -7.30
C SER A 218 -12.23 -4.21 -6.39
N HIS A 219 -11.04 -4.40 -6.96
CA HIS A 219 -9.79 -4.45 -6.22
C HIS A 219 -8.62 -4.01 -7.09
N VAL A 220 -7.59 -3.47 -6.47
CA VAL A 220 -6.35 -3.06 -7.15
C VAL A 220 -5.13 -3.55 -6.36
N VAL A 221 -4.09 -3.94 -7.09
CA VAL A 221 -2.81 -4.41 -6.52
C VAL A 221 -1.63 -3.71 -7.19
N ILE A 222 -0.52 -3.59 -6.49
CA ILE A 222 0.77 -3.15 -7.05
C ILE A 222 1.52 -4.39 -7.53
N TYR A 223 1.88 -4.43 -8.80
CA TYR A 223 2.70 -5.50 -9.37
C TYR A 223 4.15 -5.40 -8.87
N ILE A 224 4.71 -6.52 -8.40
CA ILE A 224 6.15 -6.63 -8.09
C ILE A 224 6.85 -7.36 -9.24
N ASP A 225 6.41 -8.59 -9.50
CA ASP A 225 6.93 -9.48 -10.54
C ASP A 225 5.86 -10.53 -10.89
N ASP A 226 6.17 -11.51 -11.75
CA ASP A 226 5.14 -12.46 -12.19
C ASP A 226 4.63 -13.33 -11.02
N GLN A 227 5.45 -13.56 -10.00
CA GLN A 227 5.12 -14.37 -8.83
C GLN A 227 4.50 -13.56 -7.68
N HIS A 228 4.68 -12.24 -7.63
CA HIS A 228 4.34 -11.45 -6.45
C HIS A 228 3.58 -10.14 -6.74
N ILE A 229 2.69 -9.78 -5.82
CA ILE A 229 1.99 -8.49 -5.77
C ILE A 229 2.00 -7.94 -4.34
N ILE A 230 1.69 -6.64 -4.20
CA ILE A 230 1.37 -6.01 -2.91
C ILE A 230 -0.05 -5.46 -2.97
N ASP A 231 -0.88 -5.77 -2.00
CA ASP A 231 -2.20 -5.18 -1.84
C ASP A 231 -2.58 -5.00 -0.37
N SER A 232 -3.64 -4.25 -0.12
CA SER A 232 -4.34 -4.23 1.17
C SER A 232 -5.64 -5.01 1.04
N ARG A 233 -5.87 -5.99 1.92
CA ARG A 233 -7.10 -6.80 1.92
C ARG A 233 -7.48 -7.26 3.32
N VAL A 234 -8.79 -7.40 3.58
CA VAL A 234 -9.31 -7.94 4.86
C VAL A 234 -8.62 -9.24 5.22
N SER A 235 -8.59 -10.20 4.29
CA SER A 235 -7.85 -11.45 4.40
C SER A 235 -7.69 -12.09 3.02
N ALA A 236 -6.51 -12.65 2.76
CA ALA A 236 -6.25 -13.56 1.66
C ALA A 236 -5.00 -14.39 1.96
N GLN A 237 -4.89 -15.59 1.39
CA GLN A 237 -3.69 -16.43 1.58
C GLN A 237 -3.26 -16.55 3.07
N ASN A 238 -4.23 -16.56 3.99
CA ASN A 238 -4.04 -16.60 5.46
C ASN A 238 -3.32 -15.40 6.10
N VAL A 239 -3.20 -14.27 5.39
CA VAL A 239 -2.60 -13.03 5.89
C VAL A 239 -3.51 -11.81 5.65
N ILE A 240 -3.45 -10.84 6.56
CA ILE A 240 -4.37 -9.69 6.65
C ILE A 240 -3.66 -8.36 6.42
N GLY A 241 -4.39 -7.34 5.98
CA GLY A 241 -3.89 -5.99 5.75
C GLY A 241 -3.01 -5.87 4.51
N VAL A 242 -2.09 -4.91 4.55
CA VAL A 242 -1.07 -4.70 3.51
C VAL A 242 -0.06 -5.83 3.55
N GLN A 243 0.08 -6.60 2.46
CA GLN A 243 0.96 -7.76 2.39
C GLN A 243 1.57 -7.93 1.01
N ILE A 244 2.76 -8.54 0.96
CA ILE A 244 3.24 -9.21 -0.26
C ILE A 244 2.49 -10.53 -0.37
N ARG A 245 1.95 -10.84 -1.54
CA ARG A 245 1.20 -12.07 -1.79
C ARG A 245 1.65 -12.75 -3.05
N ASN A 246 1.45 -14.06 -3.09
CA ASN A 246 1.66 -14.84 -4.30
C ASN A 246 0.63 -14.43 -5.35
N ARG A 247 1.10 -14.02 -6.52
CA ARG A 247 0.28 -13.75 -7.69
C ARG A 247 -0.14 -15.08 -8.30
N GLN A 248 -1.19 -15.67 -7.76
CA GLN A 248 -1.75 -16.96 -8.19
C GLN A 248 -3.27 -16.99 -8.02
N GLY A 249 -3.93 -17.97 -8.65
CA GLY A 249 -5.38 -18.14 -8.59
C GLY A 249 -6.10 -16.86 -9.03
N TRP A 250 -6.97 -16.33 -8.16
CA TRP A 250 -7.74 -15.11 -8.41
C TRP A 250 -6.89 -13.91 -8.83
N TYR A 251 -5.71 -13.71 -8.22
CA TYR A 251 -4.80 -12.60 -8.59
C TYR A 251 -4.27 -12.70 -10.03
N ARG A 252 -4.38 -13.86 -10.69
CA ARG A 252 -4.05 -14.04 -12.12
C ARG A 252 -5.30 -14.08 -13.01
N SER A 253 -6.33 -14.82 -12.61
CA SER A 253 -7.51 -15.04 -13.45
C SER A 253 -8.45 -13.84 -13.53
N ALA A 254 -8.49 -13.01 -12.49
CA ALA A 254 -9.42 -11.88 -12.37
C ALA A 254 -8.92 -10.56 -12.98
N VAL A 255 -7.77 -10.56 -13.65
CA VAL A 255 -7.18 -9.33 -14.23
C VAL A 255 -8.08 -8.74 -15.30
N LEU A 256 -8.37 -7.45 -15.17
CA LEU A 256 -9.07 -6.63 -16.16
C LEU A 256 -8.11 -5.82 -17.04
N GLY A 257 -6.95 -5.46 -16.49
CA GLY A 257 -5.95 -4.60 -17.09
C GLY A 257 -5.16 -3.89 -16.01
N ALA A 258 -4.27 -2.99 -16.41
CA ALA A 258 -3.49 -2.18 -15.49
C ALA A 258 -3.34 -0.73 -15.94
N TRP A 259 -2.91 0.10 -15.01
CA TRP A 259 -2.41 1.44 -15.27
C TRP A 259 -0.95 1.53 -14.81
N ARG A 260 -0.14 2.27 -15.57
CA ARG A 260 1.24 2.63 -15.23
C ARG A 260 1.30 4.13 -14.97
N PRO A 261 1.17 4.58 -13.70
CA PRO A 261 1.19 6.01 -13.38
C PRO A 261 2.58 6.65 -13.51
N ILE A 262 3.64 5.85 -13.55
CA ILE A 262 5.01 6.33 -13.76
C ILE A 262 5.18 6.70 -15.24
N VAL A 263 5.26 8.00 -15.51
CA VAL A 263 5.63 8.58 -16.82
C VAL A 263 7.10 9.00 -16.88
#